data_AF-A0A6A5TD96-F1
#
_entry.id   AF-A0A6A5TD96-F1
#
_cell.length_a   1.000
_cell.length_b   1.000
_cell.length_c   1.000
_cell.angle_alpha   90.00
_cell.angle_beta   90.00
_cell.angle_gamma   90.00
#
_symmetry.space_group_name_H-M   'P 1'
#
loop_
_entity.id
_entity.type
_entity.pdbx_description
1 polymer ?
#
loop_
_entity_poly.entity_id
_entity_poly.type
_entity_poly.pdbx_seq_one_letter_code
_entity_poly.pdbx_strand_id
1 'polypeptide(L)'
;MTPQNSPRRGHMGIKAILDDMVTVLPPEATTNPAYTRIHTTFGLLQRTIKNAEDTSTHSPEKQYKELSELEKVLRKRLTDLKARKGIPEKMQSCLDELRDAVAEALEQGVTVDWMIKGFEEMVEAPVPTLEERARMKPEKYVKESMYKKVWDECKAEKEKNRVLNRENNELVMRVKRLESEISGLKGAATKVEKRSAWGGGPPRGSGWNAY
;
A
#
# COMPACT_ATOMS: atom_id res chain seq x y z
N MET A 1 13.85 22.45 28.30
CA MET A 1 14.39 21.17 27.80
C MET A 1 13.39 20.65 26.77
N THR A 2 13.64 20.92 25.49
CA THR A 2 12.88 20.30 24.40
C THR A 2 13.24 18.81 24.36
N PRO A 3 12.28 17.87 24.29
CA PRO A 3 12.63 16.48 24.11
C PRO A 3 13.41 16.38 22.79
N GLN A 4 14.63 15.87 22.85
CA GLN A 4 15.34 15.38 21.67
C GLN A 4 14.42 14.31 21.05
N ASN A 5 13.76 14.67 19.95
CA ASN A 5 13.09 13.70 19.10
C ASN A 5 14.17 12.75 18.62
N SER A 6 14.18 11.51 19.12
CA SER A 6 14.91 10.43 18.49
C SER A 6 14.55 10.44 16.99
N PRO A 7 15.53 10.27 16.08
CA PRO A 7 15.24 10.28 14.65
C PRO A 7 14.15 9.24 14.37
N ARG A 8 13.03 9.70 13.80
CA ARG A 8 11.88 8.85 13.49
C ARG A 8 12.23 7.97 12.30
N ARG A 9 12.61 6.74 12.59
CA ARG A 9 13.09 5.74 11.63
C ARG A 9 12.01 4.70 11.33
N GLY A 10 12.24 3.91 10.28
CA GLY A 10 11.33 2.86 9.87
C GLY A 10 10.07 3.37 9.16
N HIS A 11 9.26 2.44 8.65
CA HIS A 11 8.02 2.76 7.92
C HIS A 11 7.07 3.66 8.73
N MET A 12 6.90 3.37 10.02
CA MET A 12 6.02 4.13 10.91
C MET A 12 6.58 5.51 11.28
N GLY A 13 7.90 5.65 11.41
CA GLY A 13 8.53 6.95 11.63
C GLY A 13 8.29 7.90 10.46
N ILE A 14 8.40 7.39 9.23
CA ILE A 14 8.15 8.16 8.00
C ILE A 14 6.67 8.59 7.91
N LYS A 15 5.73 7.71 8.28
CA LYS A 15 4.31 8.08 8.38
C LYS A 15 4.05 9.20 9.38
N ALA A 16 4.63 9.09 10.57
CA ALA A 16 4.49 10.12 11.60
C ALA A 16 5.04 11.49 11.14
N ILE A 17 6.14 11.49 10.37
CA ILE A 17 6.68 12.71 9.77
C ILE A 17 5.67 13.32 8.79
N LEU A 18 5.06 12.52 7.91
CA LEU A 18 4.04 13.02 6.99
C LEU A 18 2.80 13.56 7.72
N ASP A 19 2.36 12.92 8.79
CA ASP A 19 1.21 13.40 9.58
C ASP A 19 1.50 14.75 10.23
N ASP A 20 2.72 14.96 10.74
CA ASP A 20 3.15 16.26 11.26
C ASP A 20 3.14 17.35 10.18
N MET A 21 3.51 17.01 8.94
CA MET A 21 3.52 17.95 7.83
C MET A 21 2.13 18.50 7.52
N VAL A 22 1.06 17.71 7.71
CA VAL A 22 -0.33 18.15 7.50
C VAL A 22 -0.63 19.43 8.30
N THR A 23 -0.14 19.49 9.54
CA THR A 23 -0.40 20.62 10.46
C THR A 23 0.28 21.92 10.05
N VAL A 24 1.30 21.84 9.20
CA VAL A 24 2.13 22.97 8.77
C VAL A 24 2.02 23.27 7.28
N LEU A 25 1.16 22.52 6.56
CA LEU A 25 0.85 22.84 5.18
C LEU A 25 0.18 24.22 5.09
N PRO A 26 0.49 24.97 4.03
CA PRO A 26 -0.20 26.22 3.80
C PRO A 26 -1.71 25.99 3.59
N PRO A 27 -2.55 26.95 3.97
CA PRO A 27 -4.00 26.80 3.86
C PRO A 27 -4.44 26.56 2.41
N GLU A 28 -5.48 25.75 2.21
CA GLU A 28 -6.09 25.43 0.90
C GLU A 28 -6.78 26.63 0.21
N ALA A 29 -6.51 27.88 0.65
CA ALA A 29 -7.17 29.09 0.17
C ALA A 29 -7.12 29.20 -1.37
N THR A 30 -8.31 29.14 -1.97
CA THR A 30 -8.63 28.60 -3.29
C THR A 30 -8.28 29.48 -4.50
N THR A 31 -7.36 30.44 -4.38
CA THR A 31 -7.03 31.36 -5.49
C THR A 31 -5.60 31.25 -6.02
N ASN A 32 -4.64 30.75 -5.26
CA ASN A 32 -3.26 30.64 -5.75
C ASN A 32 -2.90 29.18 -6.15
N PRO A 33 -2.66 28.92 -7.46
CA PRO A 33 -2.42 27.57 -7.98
C PRO A 33 -1.11 26.94 -7.46
N ALA A 34 -0.20 27.71 -6.85
CA ALA A 34 0.98 27.16 -6.20
C ALA A 34 0.62 26.36 -4.94
N TYR A 35 -0.34 26.83 -4.13
CA TYR A 35 -0.81 26.10 -2.94
C TYR A 35 -1.49 24.79 -3.32
N THR A 36 -2.34 24.80 -4.35
CA THR A 36 -2.98 23.58 -4.87
C THR A 36 -1.93 22.57 -5.33
N ARG A 37 -0.86 23.01 -6.00
CA ARG A 37 0.24 22.14 -6.43
C ARG A 37 1.03 21.55 -5.27
N ILE A 38 1.20 22.28 -4.17
CA ILE A 38 1.82 21.77 -2.94
C ILE A 38 0.95 20.67 -2.33
N HIS A 39 -0.35 20.93 -2.14
CA HIS A 39 -1.31 19.95 -1.64
C HIS A 39 -1.40 18.71 -2.53
N THR A 40 -1.36 18.88 -3.85
CA THR A 40 -1.36 17.75 -4.79
C THR A 40 -0.11 16.89 -4.61
N THR A 41 1.09 17.49 -4.52
CA THR A 41 2.33 16.72 -4.28
C THR A 41 2.31 16.04 -2.92
N PHE A 42 1.80 16.71 -1.89
CA PHE A 42 1.68 16.13 -0.57
C PHE A 42 0.70 14.96 -0.55
N GLY A 43 -0.45 15.07 -1.22
CA GLY A 43 -1.39 13.95 -1.39
C GLY A 43 -0.78 12.77 -2.16
N LEU A 44 0.11 13.04 -3.13
CA LEU A 44 0.89 11.99 -3.79
C LEU A 44 1.85 11.31 -2.82
N LEU A 45 2.58 12.05 -1.98
CA LEU A 45 3.45 11.46 -0.94
C LEU A 45 2.68 10.50 -0.03
N GLN A 46 1.52 10.94 0.48
CA GLN A 46 0.67 10.11 1.35
C GLN A 46 0.20 8.84 0.63
N ARG A 47 -0.20 8.97 -0.64
CA ARG A 47 -0.64 7.83 -1.45
C ARG A 47 0.52 6.86 -1.73
N THR A 48 1.71 7.36 -2.05
CA THR A 48 2.90 6.52 -2.31
C THR A 48 3.29 5.70 -1.07
N ILE A 49 3.22 6.28 0.13
CA ILE A 49 3.44 5.51 1.36
C ILE A 49 2.36 4.45 1.55
N LYS A 50 1.08 4.80 1.36
CA LYS A 50 -0.02 3.85 1.50
C LYS A 50 0.10 2.68 0.50
N ASN A 51 0.46 2.97 -0.75
CA ASN A 51 0.69 1.96 -1.79
C ASN A 51 1.86 1.03 -1.46
N ALA A 52 2.83 1.48 -0.66
CA ALA A 52 3.92 0.63 -0.18
C ALA A 52 3.43 -0.43 0.82
N GLU A 53 2.32 -0.16 1.54
CA GLU A 53 1.70 -1.10 2.49
C GLU A 53 0.84 -2.16 1.80
N ASP A 54 0.30 -1.82 0.63
CA ASP A 54 -0.56 -2.74 -0.12
C ASP A 54 0.25 -3.99 -0.50
N THR A 55 -0.15 -5.14 0.05
CA THR A 55 0.54 -6.43 -0.12
C THR A 55 0.61 -6.89 -1.59
N SER A 56 -0.24 -6.32 -2.46
CA SER A 56 -0.19 -6.53 -3.92
C SER A 56 1.00 -5.85 -4.59
N THR A 57 1.63 -4.88 -3.93
CA THR A 57 2.79 -4.15 -4.45
C THR A 57 4.06 -4.98 -4.25
N HIS A 58 4.46 -5.70 -5.30
CA HIS A 58 5.62 -6.60 -5.30
C HIS A 58 6.98 -5.90 -5.02
N SER A 59 7.02 -4.57 -4.92
CA SER A 59 8.26 -3.80 -4.74
C SER A 59 8.06 -2.51 -3.92
N PRO A 60 8.06 -2.57 -2.58
CA PRO A 60 7.97 -1.38 -1.73
C PRO A 60 9.15 -0.42 -1.95
N GLU A 61 10.33 -0.93 -2.29
CA GLU A 61 11.50 -0.12 -2.67
C GLU A 61 11.21 0.91 -3.78
N LYS A 62 10.39 0.54 -4.78
CA LYS A 62 10.01 1.49 -5.85
C LYS A 62 9.19 2.66 -5.30
N GLN A 63 8.28 2.39 -4.37
CA GLN A 63 7.48 3.43 -3.73
C GLN A 63 8.37 4.35 -2.90
N TYR A 64 9.38 3.81 -2.22
CA TYR A 64 10.33 4.62 -1.45
C TYR A 64 11.25 5.48 -2.32
N LYS A 65 11.65 4.99 -3.51
CA LYS A 65 12.36 5.81 -4.52
C LYS A 65 11.47 6.94 -5.03
N GLU A 66 10.21 6.65 -5.34
CA GLU A 66 9.23 7.65 -5.75
C GLU A 66 8.97 8.68 -4.63
N LEU A 67 8.91 8.23 -3.38
CA LEU A 67 8.78 9.08 -2.20
C LEU A 67 9.95 10.07 -2.08
N SER A 68 11.19 9.61 -2.32
CA SER A 68 12.37 10.47 -2.34
C SER A 68 12.30 11.55 -3.44
N GLU A 69 11.83 11.19 -4.64
CA GLU A 69 11.66 12.17 -5.72
C GLU A 69 10.54 13.17 -5.45
N LEU A 70 9.42 12.70 -4.90
CA LEU A 70 8.29 13.56 -4.53
C LEU A 70 8.66 14.55 -3.39
N GLU A 71 9.51 14.17 -2.45
CA GLU A 71 10.04 15.06 -1.41
C GLU A 71 10.82 16.23 -2.03
N LYS A 72 11.74 15.94 -2.96
CA LYS A 72 12.52 16.96 -3.68
C LYS A 72 11.60 17.92 -4.43
N VAL A 73 10.56 17.38 -5.07
CA VAL A 73 9.55 18.18 -5.78
C VAL A 73 8.77 19.07 -4.82
N LEU A 74 8.37 18.55 -3.65
CA LEU A 74 7.66 19.31 -2.63
C LEU A 74 8.53 20.45 -2.07
N ARG A 75 9.80 20.16 -1.75
CA ARG A 75 10.78 21.15 -1.27
C ARG A 75 10.97 22.27 -2.28
N LYS A 76 11.13 21.93 -3.56
CA LYS A 76 11.23 22.91 -4.64
C LYS A 76 9.98 23.78 -4.73
N ARG A 77 8.78 23.18 -4.72
CA ARG A 77 7.50 23.92 -4.77
C ARG A 77 7.32 24.86 -3.57
N LEU A 78 7.72 24.44 -2.37
CA LEU A 78 7.69 25.28 -1.17
C LEU A 78 8.68 26.45 -1.24
N THR A 79 9.84 26.24 -1.85
CA THR A 79 10.86 27.28 -2.05
C THR A 79 10.40 28.31 -3.08
N ASP A 80 9.82 27.83 -4.19
CA ASP A 80 9.28 28.64 -5.27
C ASP A 80 8.07 29.47 -4.84
N LEU A 81 7.37 29.05 -3.78
CA LEU A 81 6.17 29.71 -3.26
C LEU A 81 6.42 31.16 -2.80
N LYS A 82 7.69 31.57 -2.55
CA LYS A 82 8.09 32.92 -2.10
C LYS A 82 7.08 33.54 -1.13
N ALA A 83 6.60 32.76 -0.17
CA ALA A 83 5.59 33.22 0.77
C ALA A 83 6.13 34.42 1.55
N ARG A 84 5.31 35.46 1.78
CA ARG A 84 5.70 36.66 2.54
C ARG A 84 6.31 36.36 3.91
N LYS A 85 5.98 35.20 4.50
CA LYS A 85 6.46 34.74 5.82
C LYS A 85 7.52 33.61 5.74
N GLY A 86 7.95 33.23 4.53
CA GLY A 86 8.85 32.09 4.32
C GLY A 86 8.16 30.72 4.54
N ILE A 87 8.94 29.65 4.38
CA ILE A 87 8.53 28.29 4.74
C ILE A 87 8.64 28.16 6.27
N PRO A 88 7.61 27.64 6.98
CA PRO A 88 7.71 27.40 8.42
C PRO A 88 8.91 26.51 8.78
N GLU A 89 9.64 26.84 9.85
CA GLU A 89 10.80 26.05 10.31
C GLU A 89 10.43 24.58 10.58
N LYS A 90 9.25 24.34 11.17
CA LYS A 90 8.72 22.99 11.38
C LYS A 90 8.54 22.22 10.05
N MET A 91 8.16 22.88 8.96
CA MET A 91 8.06 22.23 7.64
C MET A 91 9.44 21.86 7.11
N GLN A 92 10.46 22.70 7.30
CA GLN A 92 11.83 22.38 6.91
C GLN A 92 12.38 21.19 7.71
N SER A 93 12.19 21.19 9.04
CA SER A 93 12.56 20.06 9.91
C SER A 93 11.90 18.76 9.45
N CYS A 94 10.59 18.77 9.16
CA CYS A 94 9.89 17.58 8.67
C CYS A 94 10.44 17.09 7.32
N LEU A 95 10.78 17.99 6.39
CA LEU A 95 11.36 17.60 5.10
C LEU A 95 12.78 17.03 5.25
N ASP A 96 13.58 17.58 6.16
CA ASP A 96 14.93 17.07 6.44
C ASP A 96 14.87 15.71 7.13
N GLU A 97 14.01 15.56 8.14
CA GLU A 97 13.73 14.27 8.78
C GLU A 97 13.21 13.23 7.76
N LEU A 98 12.31 13.63 6.86
CA LEU A 98 11.78 12.76 5.81
C LEU A 98 12.89 12.31 4.85
N ARG A 99 13.74 13.23 4.39
CA ARG A 99 14.86 12.93 3.50
C ARG A 99 15.79 11.91 4.15
N ASP A 100 16.19 12.15 5.39
CA ASP A 100 17.17 11.32 6.08
C ASP A 100 16.58 9.94 6.40
N ALA A 101 15.32 9.87 6.84
CA ALA A 101 14.64 8.60 7.10
C ALA A 101 14.42 7.76 5.83
N VAL A 102 14.11 8.40 4.69
CA VAL A 102 13.95 7.71 3.40
C VAL A 102 15.29 7.25 2.85
N ALA A 103 16.35 8.05 2.98
CA ALA A 103 17.69 7.66 2.58
C ALA A 103 18.18 6.44 3.38
N GLU A 104 17.98 6.46 4.70
CA GLU A 104 18.32 5.35 5.58
C GLU A 104 17.50 4.09 5.23
N ALA A 105 16.20 4.22 4.96
CA ALA A 105 15.36 3.09 4.55
C ALA A 105 15.85 2.45 3.24
N LEU A 106 16.23 3.27 2.25
CA LEU A 106 16.77 2.80 0.98
C LEU A 106 18.15 2.15 1.13
N GLU A 107 19.00 2.66 2.03
CA GLU A 107 20.32 2.08 2.33
C GLU A 107 20.22 0.72 3.05
N GLN A 108 19.28 0.59 3.99
CA GLN A 108 19.02 -0.67 4.71
C GLN A 108 18.37 -1.74 3.83
N GLY A 109 17.72 -1.32 2.74
CA GLY A 109 16.94 -2.19 1.86
C GLY A 109 15.49 -2.31 2.33
N VAL A 110 14.58 -1.73 1.56
CA VAL A 110 13.14 -1.74 1.88
C VAL A 110 12.51 -3.05 1.40
N THR A 111 12.29 -3.97 2.33
CA THR A 111 11.55 -5.22 2.12
C THR A 111 10.21 -5.23 2.86
N VAL A 112 9.36 -6.22 2.58
CA VAL A 112 8.13 -6.44 3.36
C VAL A 112 8.47 -6.70 4.83
N ASP A 113 9.52 -7.48 5.11
CA ASP A 113 9.98 -7.75 6.48
C ASP A 113 10.46 -6.48 7.20
N TRP A 114 11.14 -5.58 6.50
CA TRP A 114 11.54 -4.28 7.06
C TRP A 114 10.32 -3.43 7.44
N MET A 115 9.26 -3.44 6.62
CA MET A 115 8.02 -2.74 6.95
C MET A 115 7.31 -3.39 8.15
N ILE A 116 7.21 -4.73 8.17
CA ILE A 116 6.62 -5.48 9.30
C ILE A 116 7.36 -5.17 10.60
N LYS A 117 8.70 -5.16 10.57
CA LYS A 117 9.52 -4.80 11.73
C LYS A 117 9.19 -3.39 12.25
N GLY A 118 8.95 -2.43 11.35
CA GLY A 118 8.50 -1.10 11.72
C GLY A 118 7.13 -1.06 12.40
N PHE A 119 6.23 -2.01 12.10
CA PHE A 119 4.98 -2.19 12.83
C PHE A 119 5.19 -2.86 14.19
N GLU A 120 6.06 -3.88 14.25
CA GLU A 120 6.40 -4.59 15.49
C GLU A 120 7.06 -3.65 16.51
N GLU A 121 8.01 -2.81 16.08
CA GLU A 121 8.65 -1.80 16.92
C GLU A 121 7.67 -0.74 17.48
N MET A 122 6.51 -0.54 16.83
CA MET A 122 5.44 0.33 17.34
C MET A 122 4.56 -0.37 18.39
N VAL A 123 4.37 -1.68 18.27
CA VAL A 123 3.48 -2.48 19.13
C VAL A 123 4.23 -3.04 20.35
N GLU A 124 5.48 -3.44 20.17
CA GLU A 124 6.41 -3.79 21.23
C GLU A 124 6.94 -2.52 21.88
N ALA A 125 6.10 -1.87 22.70
CA ALA A 125 6.62 -0.97 23.70
C ALA A 125 7.71 -1.72 24.50
N PRO A 126 8.88 -1.10 24.76
CA PRO A 126 9.94 -1.76 25.52
C PRO A 126 9.35 -2.24 26.85
N VAL A 127 9.49 -3.54 27.14
CA VAL A 127 9.00 -4.11 28.39
C VAL A 127 9.67 -3.32 29.53
N PRO A 128 8.91 -2.56 30.33
CA PRO A 128 9.49 -1.70 31.34
C PRO A 128 10.27 -2.57 32.33
N THR A 129 11.47 -2.10 32.67
CA THR A 129 12.30 -2.72 33.70
C THR A 129 11.55 -2.79 35.03
N LEU A 130 11.99 -3.66 35.95
CA LEU A 130 11.37 -3.81 37.27
C LEU A 130 11.26 -2.47 38.04
N GLU A 131 12.24 -1.58 37.88
CA GLU A 131 12.25 -0.25 38.49
C GLU A 131 11.26 0.72 37.83
N GLU A 132 11.07 0.63 36.52
CA GLU A 132 10.10 1.45 35.77
C GLU A 132 8.66 1.00 36.06
N ARG A 133 8.42 -0.31 36.19
CA ARG A 133 7.12 -0.86 36.62
C ARG A 133 6.71 -0.38 38.01
N ALA A 134 7.66 -0.24 38.93
CA ALA A 134 7.39 0.25 40.28
C ALA A 134 7.01 1.74 40.32
N ARG A 135 7.41 2.53 39.32
CA ARG A 135 7.08 3.97 39.19
C ARG A 135 5.82 4.22 38.36
N MET A 136 5.39 3.27 37.55
CA MET A 136 4.15 3.38 36.78
C MET A 136 2.94 3.24 37.70
N LYS A 137 1.93 4.10 37.51
CA LYS A 137 0.65 3.95 38.20
C LYS A 137 0.08 2.58 37.81
N PRO A 138 -0.49 1.81 38.76
CA PRO A 138 -1.05 0.50 38.45
C PRO A 138 -2.04 0.65 37.30
N GLU A 139 -1.82 -0.14 36.25
CA GLU A 139 -2.72 -0.18 35.10
C GLU A 139 -4.13 -0.44 35.61
N LYS A 140 -5.10 0.33 35.09
CA LYS A 140 -6.49 0.07 35.39
C LYS A 140 -6.84 -1.28 34.80
N TYR A 141 -6.93 -2.30 35.66
CA TYR A 141 -7.40 -3.61 35.27
C TYR A 141 -8.77 -3.47 34.60
N VAL A 142 -8.85 -4.00 33.38
CA VAL A 142 -10.09 -4.09 32.63
C VAL A 142 -10.96 -5.14 33.31
N LYS A 143 -12.27 -4.88 33.45
CA LYS A 143 -13.20 -5.87 34.01
C LYS A 143 -13.12 -7.15 33.19
N GLU A 144 -13.02 -8.28 33.88
CA GLU A 144 -12.90 -9.61 33.25
C GLU A 144 -14.05 -9.91 32.28
N SER A 145 -15.24 -9.35 32.53
CA SER A 145 -16.38 -9.44 31.62
C SER A 145 -16.14 -8.74 30.27
N MET A 146 -15.43 -7.61 30.24
CA MET A 146 -15.08 -6.93 28.99
C MET A 146 -13.98 -7.67 28.24
N TYR A 147 -12.97 -8.16 28.96
CA TYR A 147 -11.93 -9.00 28.36
C TYR A 147 -12.52 -10.26 27.72
N LYS A 148 -13.38 -10.98 28.45
CA LYS A 148 -14.05 -12.18 27.96
C LYS A 148 -14.92 -11.89 26.73
N LYS A 149 -15.66 -10.79 26.73
CA LYS A 149 -16.47 -10.37 25.58
C LYS A 149 -15.61 -10.14 24.33
N VAL A 150 -14.53 -9.37 24.46
CA VAL A 150 -13.60 -9.10 23.35
C VAL A 150 -12.92 -10.38 22.87
N TRP A 151 -12.57 -11.27 23.80
CA TRP A 151 -11.99 -12.58 23.49
C TRP A 151 -12.95 -13.46 22.68
N ASP A 152 -14.21 -13.55 23.11
CA ASP A 152 -15.25 -14.32 22.43
C ASP A 152 -15.57 -13.73 21.05
N GLU A 153 -15.62 -12.39 20.91
CA GLU A 153 -15.76 -11.70 19.63
C GLU A 153 -14.57 -12.00 18.69
N CYS A 154 -13.34 -11.96 19.21
CA CYS A 154 -12.14 -12.29 18.44
C CYS A 154 -12.17 -13.75 17.94
N LYS A 155 -12.62 -14.68 18.79
CA LYS A 155 -12.77 -16.09 18.43
C LYS A 155 -13.84 -16.30 17.36
N ALA A 156 -14.98 -15.61 17.48
CA ALA A 156 -16.06 -15.68 16.50
C ALA A 156 -15.62 -15.13 15.14
N GLU A 157 -14.94 -13.98 15.11
CA GLU A 157 -14.48 -13.38 13.84
C GLU A 157 -13.36 -14.19 13.19
N LYS A 158 -12.48 -14.83 13.97
CA LYS A 158 -11.48 -15.79 13.45
C LYS A 158 -12.14 -16.98 12.77
N GLU A 159 -13.18 -17.55 13.37
CA GLU A 159 -13.90 -18.67 12.78
C GLU A 159 -14.63 -18.25 11.49
N LYS A 160 -15.26 -17.08 11.50
CA LYS A 160 -15.89 -16.51 10.31
C LYS A 160 -14.89 -16.28 9.17
N ASN A 161 -13.72 -15.74 9.46
CA ASN A 161 -12.64 -15.61 8.46
C ASN A 161 -12.17 -16.97 7.94
N ARG A 162 -12.11 -18.00 8.79
CA ARG A 162 -11.76 -19.37 8.37
C ARG A 162 -12.78 -19.93 7.37
N VAL A 163 -14.08 -19.73 7.62
CA VAL A 163 -15.16 -20.18 6.73
C VAL A 163 -15.10 -19.42 5.40
N LEU A 164 -15.04 -18.09 5.44
CA LEU A 164 -14.97 -17.25 4.24
C LEU A 164 -13.75 -17.59 3.37
N ASN A 165 -12.59 -17.85 3.97
CA ASN A 165 -11.41 -18.26 3.21
C ASN A 165 -11.59 -19.62 2.53
N ARG A 166 -12.30 -20.57 3.17
CA ARG A 166 -12.61 -21.87 2.55
C ARG A 166 -13.55 -21.68 1.35
N GLU A 167 -14.63 -20.95 1.54
CA GLU A 167 -15.59 -20.66 0.46
C GLU A 167 -14.94 -19.93 -0.70
N ASN A 168 -14.09 -18.94 -0.42
CA ASN A 168 -13.36 -18.20 -1.46
C ASN A 168 -12.43 -19.13 -2.25
N ASN A 169 -11.70 -20.03 -1.58
CA ASN A 169 -10.87 -21.03 -2.24
C ASN A 169 -11.69 -22.00 -3.12
N GLU A 170 -12.85 -22.44 -2.65
CA GLU A 170 -13.76 -23.30 -3.43
C GLU A 170 -14.28 -22.59 -4.68
N LEU A 171 -14.70 -21.32 -4.54
CA LEU A 171 -15.15 -20.49 -5.66
C LEU A 171 -14.03 -20.25 -6.68
N VAL A 172 -12.82 -19.95 -6.23
CA VAL A 172 -11.64 -19.78 -7.10
C VAL A 172 -11.38 -21.06 -7.92
N MET A 173 -11.46 -22.24 -7.28
CA MET A 173 -11.28 -23.50 -8.00
C MET A 173 -12.40 -23.76 -9.01
N ARG A 174 -13.64 -23.37 -8.69
CA ARG A 174 -14.79 -23.50 -9.60
C ARG A 174 -14.66 -22.57 -10.81
N VAL A 175 -14.24 -21.33 -10.59
CA VAL A 175 -13.98 -20.35 -11.66
C VAL A 175 -12.91 -20.88 -12.61
N LYS A 176 -11.76 -21.33 -12.08
CA LYS A 176 -10.68 -21.91 -12.91
C LYS A 176 -11.14 -23.09 -13.77
N ARG A 177 -12.01 -23.95 -13.22
CA ARG A 177 -12.57 -25.08 -13.96
C ARG A 177 -13.45 -24.61 -15.12
N LEU A 178 -14.37 -23.68 -14.85
CA LEU A 178 -15.25 -23.12 -15.88
C LEU A 178 -14.47 -22.37 -16.96
N GLU A 179 -13.44 -21.62 -16.59
CA GLU A 179 -12.54 -20.95 -17.55
C GLU A 179 -11.81 -21.95 -18.45
N SER A 180 -11.34 -23.07 -17.89
CA SER A 180 -10.73 -24.16 -18.65
C SER A 180 -11.72 -24.82 -19.62
N GLU A 181 -12.95 -25.09 -19.18
CA GLU A 181 -14.02 -25.63 -20.01
C GLU A 181 -14.39 -24.66 -21.15
N ILE A 182 -14.55 -23.37 -20.85
CA ILE A 182 -14.82 -22.32 -21.85
C ILE A 182 -13.68 -22.25 -22.88
N SER A 183 -12.42 -22.30 -22.43
CA SER A 183 -11.25 -22.31 -23.31
C SER A 183 -11.22 -23.54 -24.22
N GLY A 184 -11.50 -24.72 -23.67
CA GLY A 184 -11.60 -25.98 -24.42
C GLY A 184 -12.71 -25.94 -25.48
N LEU A 185 -13.88 -25.42 -25.13
CA LEU A 185 -15.01 -25.26 -26.06
C LEU A 185 -14.68 -24.26 -27.19
N LYS A 186 -14.01 -23.14 -26.89
CA LYS A 186 -13.53 -22.20 -27.90
C LYS A 186 -12.50 -22.83 -28.85
N GLY A 187 -11.59 -23.65 -28.33
CA GLY A 187 -10.64 -24.43 -29.14
C GLY A 187 -11.33 -25.47 -30.02
N ALA A 188 -12.36 -26.15 -29.52
CA ALA A 188 -13.15 -27.10 -30.29
C ALA A 188 -13.94 -26.41 -31.41
N ALA A 189 -14.60 -25.28 -31.11
CA ALA A 189 -15.36 -24.49 -32.07
C ALA A 189 -14.49 -24.00 -33.25
N THR A 190 -13.32 -23.44 -32.96
CA THR A 190 -12.36 -23.00 -33.99
C THR A 190 -11.81 -24.15 -34.85
N LYS A 191 -11.69 -25.36 -34.28
CA LYS A 191 -11.29 -26.56 -35.03
C LYS A 191 -12.40 -27.08 -35.95
N VAL A 192 -13.67 -26.98 -35.53
CA VAL A 192 -14.83 -27.31 -36.36
C VAL A 192 -14.95 -26.31 -37.52
N GLU A 193 -14.81 -25.02 -37.24
CA GLU A 193 -14.82 -23.95 -38.24
C GLU A 193 -13.72 -24.16 -39.30
N LYS A 194 -12.48 -24.45 -38.88
CA LYS A 194 -11.40 -24.81 -39.81
C LYS A 194 -11.73 -26.07 -40.62
N ARG A 195 -12.27 -27.14 -40.04
CA ARG A 195 -12.65 -28.36 -40.80
C ARG A 195 -13.74 -28.10 -41.83
N SER A 196 -14.71 -27.23 -41.53
CA SER A 196 -15.75 -26.83 -42.47
C SER A 196 -15.22 -26.02 -43.65
N ALA A 197 -14.15 -25.22 -43.45
CA ALA A 197 -13.49 -24.47 -44.51
C ALA A 197 -12.72 -25.35 -45.53
N TRP A 198 -12.33 -26.58 -45.16
CA TRP A 198 -11.63 -27.52 -46.05
C TRP A 198 -12.51 -28.64 -46.63
N GLY A 199 -13.78 -28.76 -46.20
CA GLY A 199 -14.69 -29.85 -46.58
C GLY A 199 -15.72 -29.53 -47.67
N GLY A 200 -15.71 -28.32 -48.23
CA GLY A 200 -16.77 -27.81 -49.13
C GLY A 200 -16.37 -27.62 -50.60
N GLY A 201 -15.43 -28.39 -51.14
CA GLY A 201 -15.13 -28.37 -52.58
C GLY A 201 -16.05 -29.35 -53.33
N PRO A 202 -16.86 -28.92 -54.32
CA PRO A 202 -17.68 -29.85 -55.09
C PRO A 202 -16.81 -30.86 -55.86
N PRO A 203 -17.29 -32.09 -56.09
CA PRO A 203 -16.55 -33.06 -56.89
C PRO A 203 -16.38 -32.48 -58.30
N ARG A 204 -15.14 -32.40 -58.78
CA ARG A 204 -14.84 -31.99 -60.15
C ARG A 204 -15.53 -32.98 -61.09
N GLY A 205 -16.66 -32.54 -61.64
CA GLY A 205 -17.39 -33.24 -62.68
C GLY A 205 -16.46 -33.53 -63.86
N SER A 206 -16.52 -34.78 -64.29
CA SER A 206 -16.03 -35.29 -65.57
C SER A 206 -16.30 -34.30 -66.71
N GLY A 207 -15.23 -33.71 -67.24
CA GLY A 207 -15.28 -32.94 -68.48
C GLY A 207 -15.38 -33.88 -69.67
N TRP A 208 -16.52 -33.81 -70.36
CA TRP A 208 -16.63 -34.15 -71.77
C TRP A 208 -15.81 -33.15 -72.60
N ASN A 209 -14.96 -33.67 -73.50
CA ASN A 209 -14.57 -33.07 -74.79
C ASN A 209 -13.82 -34.18 -75.55
N ALA A 210 -14.45 -34.85 -76.51
CA ALA A 210 -14.53 -34.42 -77.92
C ALA A 210 -13.14 -34.36 -78.56
N TYR A 211 -12.67 -35.49 -79.09
CA TYR A 211 -12.24 -35.72 -80.48
C TYR A 211 -12.23 -37.23 -80.76
#